data_AF-A0A653PRU0-F1
#
_entry.id   AF-A0A653PRU0-F1
#
_cell.length_a   1.000
_cell.length_b   1.000
_cell.length_c   1.000
_cell.angle_alpha   90.00
_cell.angle_beta   90.00
_cell.angle_gamma   90.00
#
_symmetry.space_group_name_H-M   'P 1'
#
loop_
_entity.id
_entity.type
_entity.pdbx_description
1 polymer ?
#
loop_
_entity_poly.entity_id
_entity_poly.type
_entity_poly.pdbx_seq_one_letter_code
_entity_poly.pdbx_strand_id
1 'polypeptide(L)'
;MADNREPSSLEAPMAKAEAGRVVSDIALSCVELTGSIGYSGVELLEKWARDSKILDIFEGTQQVQQLIEARRIRRLSSAELT
;
A
#
# COMPACT_ATOMS: atom_id res chain seq x y z
N MET A 1 -5.08 -15.29 11.80
CA MET A 1 -5.03 -16.05 10.54
C MET A 1 -3.65 -16.63 10.26
N ALA A 2 -2.67 -15.86 9.78
CA ALA A 2 -1.34 -16.41 9.46
C ALA A 2 -0.63 -17.07 10.67
N ASP A 3 -0.60 -16.39 11.82
CA ASP A 3 -0.03 -16.94 13.07
C ASP A 3 -0.80 -18.18 13.58
N ASN A 4 -2.10 -18.26 13.26
CA ASN A 4 -2.96 -19.40 13.56
C ASN A 4 -2.89 -20.50 12.47
N ARG A 5 -2.01 -20.35 11.47
CA ARG A 5 -1.90 -21.23 10.28
C ARG A 5 -3.17 -21.30 9.42
N GLU A 6 -4.01 -20.29 9.50
CA GLU A 6 -5.19 -20.14 8.65
C GLU A 6 -4.82 -19.38 7.37
N PRO A 7 -5.34 -19.76 6.19
CA PRO A 7 -5.03 -19.09 4.93
C PRO A 7 -5.47 -17.62 4.93
N SER A 8 -4.52 -16.68 4.91
CA SER A 8 -4.78 -15.23 4.88
C SER A 8 -4.82 -14.66 3.46
N SER A 9 -5.42 -15.42 2.55
CA SER A 9 -5.18 -15.24 1.13
C SER A 9 -5.93 -14.03 0.56
N LEU A 10 -7.03 -13.61 1.20
CA LEU A 10 -7.77 -12.38 0.87
C LEU A 10 -7.27 -11.20 1.70
N GLU A 11 -6.94 -11.44 2.96
CA GLU A 11 -6.59 -10.42 3.94
C GLU A 11 -5.20 -9.83 3.70
N ALA A 12 -4.24 -10.64 3.28
CA ALA A 12 -2.89 -10.19 2.98
C ALA A 12 -2.82 -9.16 1.82
N PRO A 13 -3.42 -9.41 0.63
CA PRO A 13 -3.41 -8.41 -0.44
C PRO A 13 -4.19 -7.15 -0.05
N MET A 14 -5.34 -7.28 0.63
CA MET A 14 -6.11 -6.14 1.17
C MET A 14 -5.26 -5.27 2.09
N ALA A 15 -4.55 -5.89 3.04
CA ALA A 15 -3.70 -5.15 3.97
C ALA A 15 -2.57 -4.43 3.23
N LYS A 16 -1.95 -5.06 2.23
CA LYS A 16 -0.87 -4.45 1.44
C LYS A 16 -1.37 -3.27 0.61
N ALA A 17 -2.47 -3.44 -0.12
CA ALA A 17 -3.01 -2.39 -0.97
C ALA A 17 -3.45 -1.17 -0.16
N GLU A 18 -4.16 -1.40 0.94
CA GLU A 18 -4.66 -0.32 1.80
C GLU A 18 -3.52 0.39 2.55
N ALA A 19 -2.61 -0.37 3.18
CA ALA A 19 -1.51 0.22 3.93
C ALA A 19 -0.59 1.08 3.04
N GLY A 20 -0.32 0.64 1.80
CA GLY A 20 0.49 1.43 0.85
C GLY A 20 -0.13 2.80 0.53
N ARG A 21 -1.45 2.85 0.31
CA ARG A 21 -2.20 4.10 0.09
C ARG A 21 -2.19 4.99 1.32
N VAL A 22 -2.57 4.44 2.47
CA VAL A 22 -2.69 5.19 3.73
C VAL A 22 -1.35 5.79 4.14
N VAL A 23 -0.25 5.03 4.07
CA VAL A 23 1.09 5.54 4.42
C VAL A 23 1.53 6.66 3.48
N SER A 24 1.27 6.52 2.17
CA SER A 24 1.53 7.59 1.20
C SER A 24 0.76 8.86 1.54
N ASP A 25 -0.55 8.75 1.79
CA ASP A 25 -1.41 9.90 2.05
C ASP A 25 -1.01 10.62 3.34
N ILE A 26 -0.72 9.87 4.41
CA ILE A 26 -0.27 10.43 5.68
C ILE A 26 1.09 11.12 5.52
N ALA A 27 2.08 10.46 4.90
CA ALA A 27 3.41 11.01 4.76
C ALA A 27 3.42 12.31 3.94
N LEU A 28 2.67 12.35 2.83
CA LEU A 28 2.51 13.55 2.02
C LEU A 28 1.78 14.66 2.78
N SER A 29 0.71 14.33 3.51
CA SER A 29 -0.03 15.30 4.33
C SER A 29 0.87 15.92 5.40
N CYS A 30 1.73 15.14 6.06
CA CYS A 30 2.68 15.66 7.04
C CYS A 30 3.70 16.62 6.43
N VAL A 31 4.21 16.32 5.23
CA VAL A 31 5.10 17.25 4.49
C VAL A 31 4.37 18.56 4.18
N GLU A 32 3.14 18.47 3.67
CA GLU A 32 2.34 19.65 3.33
C GLU A 32 2.03 20.51 4.57
N LEU A 33 1.58 19.89 5.67
CA LEU A 33 1.24 20.58 6.92
C LEU A 33 2.42 21.33 7.54
N THR A 34 3.64 20.83 7.35
CA THR A 34 4.86 21.41 7.94
C THR A 34 5.57 22.39 7.00
N GLY A 35 5.08 22.56 5.77
CA GLY A 35 5.59 23.51 4.79
C GLY A 35 7.10 23.36 4.56
N SER A 36 7.85 24.45 4.66
CA SER A 36 9.30 24.44 4.39
C SER A 36 10.10 23.47 5.27
N ILE A 37 9.63 23.16 6.48
CA ILE A 37 10.27 22.18 7.37
C ILE A 37 10.08 20.77 6.80
N GLY A 38 8.89 20.45 6.30
CA GLY A 38 8.58 19.16 5.70
C GLY A 38 9.36 18.85 4.43
N TYR A 39 9.70 19.89 3.67
CA TYR A 39 10.59 19.78 2.49
C TYR A 39 12.08 19.88 2.83
N SER A 40 12.42 20.23 4.08
CA SER A 40 13.81 20.26 4.51
C SER A 40 14.31 18.85 4.78
N GLY A 41 15.61 18.61 4.60
CA GLY A 41 16.26 17.36 5.01
C GLY A 41 16.61 17.29 6.50
N VAL A 42 16.09 18.22 7.32
CA VAL A 42 16.34 18.26 8.76
C VAL A 42 15.47 17.23 9.48
N GLU A 43 14.21 17.15 9.09
CA GLU A 43 13.25 16.15 9.57
C GLU A 43 13.12 15.01 8.56
N LEU A 44 12.60 13.86 9.01
CA LEU A 44 12.45 12.69 8.15
C LEU A 44 11.20 12.71 7.24
N LEU A 45 10.44 13.80 7.24
CA LEU A 45 9.16 13.89 6.54
C LEU A 45 9.30 13.72 5.02
N GLU A 46 10.22 14.42 4.38
CA GLU A 46 10.49 14.26 2.95
C GLU A 46 10.97 12.85 2.62
N LYS A 47 11.79 12.27 3.51
CA LYS A 47 12.30 10.90 3.35
C LYS A 47 11.18 9.88 3.42
N TRP A 48 10.28 9.98 4.40
CA TRP A 48 9.14 9.08 4.52
C TRP A 48 8.15 9.23 3.37
N ALA A 49 7.94 10.45 2.87
CA ALA A 49 7.13 10.67 1.69
C ALA A 49 7.72 9.94 0.45
N ARG A 50 9.04 9.98 0.25
CA ARG A 50 9.71 9.22 -0.82
C ARG A 50 9.66 7.71 -0.59
N ASP A 51 9.99 7.26 0.63
CA ASP A 51 10.02 5.85 0.96
C ASP A 51 8.64 5.20 0.83
N SER A 52 7.56 5.92 1.17
CA SER A 52 6.19 5.42 1.08
C SER A 52 5.84 4.91 -0.33
N LYS A 53 6.44 5.47 -1.38
CA LYS A 53 6.18 5.08 -2.77
C LYS A 53 6.70 3.69 -3.13
N ILE A 54 7.63 3.13 -2.38
CA ILE A 54 8.07 1.75 -2.63
C ILE A 54 6.93 0.75 -2.42
N LEU A 55 6.03 1.04 -1.47
CA LEU A 55 4.88 0.19 -1.18
C LEU A 55 3.91 0.11 -2.35
N ASP A 56 3.92 1.12 -3.24
CA ASP A 56 3.03 1.15 -4.40
C ASP A 56 3.51 0.27 -5.56
N ILE A 57 4.80 -0.09 -5.58
CA ILE A 57 5.46 -0.72 -6.75
C ILE A 57 6.12 -2.06 -6.43
N PHE A 58 6.62 -2.24 -5.21
CA PHE A 58 7.42 -3.39 -4.85
C PHE A 58 6.56 -4.55 -4.33
N GLU A 59 6.96 -5.78 -4.65
CA GLU A 59 6.22 -7.02 -4.30
C GLU A 59 4.77 -7.02 -4.82
N GLY A 60 4.58 -6.50 -6.03
CA GLY A 60 3.29 -6.37 -6.69
C GLY A 60 2.71 -4.97 -6.51
N THR A 61 2.39 -4.34 -7.63
CA THR A 61 1.87 -2.96 -7.64
C THR A 61 0.48 -2.88 -7.01
N GLN A 62 0.07 -1.68 -6.60
CA GLN A 62 -1.27 -1.45 -6.04
C GLN A 62 -2.39 -1.92 -6.96
N GLN A 63 -2.25 -1.67 -8.27
CA GLN A 63 -3.25 -2.10 -9.24
C GLN A 63 -3.34 -3.63 -9.30
N VAL A 64 -2.19 -4.33 -9.19
CA VAL A 64 -2.17 -5.79 -9.17
C VAL A 64 -2.77 -6.34 -7.88
N GLN A 65 -2.50 -5.73 -6.72
CA GLN A 65 -3.12 -6.15 -5.46
C GLN A 65 -4.65 -5.98 -5.50
N GLN A 66 -5.14 -4.85 -6.02
CA GLN A 66 -6.57 -4.61 -6.22
C GLN A 66 -7.23 -5.63 -7.17
N LEU A 67 -6.54 -6.03 -8.24
CA LEU A 67 -7.01 -7.09 -9.13
C LEU A 67 -7.07 -8.45 -8.42
N ILE A 68 -6.07 -8.77 -7.59
CA ILE A 68 -6.05 -10.00 -6.79
C ILE A 68 -7.21 -10.01 -5.79
N GLU A 69 -7.47 -8.91 -5.09
CA GLU A 69 -8.60 -8.76 -4.18
C GLU A 69 -9.93 -8.93 -4.91
N ALA A 70 -10.15 -8.18 -5.99
CA ALA A 70 -11.38 -8.27 -6.77
C ALA A 70 -11.64 -9.69 -7.26
N ARG A 71 -10.59 -10.38 -7.72
CA ARG A 71 -10.67 -11.80 -8.14
C ARG A 71 -11.12 -12.70 -7.00
N ARG A 72 -10.53 -12.54 -5.80
CA ARG A 72 -10.85 -13.38 -4.63
C ARG A 72 -12.25 -13.10 -4.09
N ILE A 73 -12.66 -11.82 -4.02
CA ILE A 73 -14.01 -11.42 -3.61
C ILE A 73 -15.06 -12.01 -4.55
N ARG A 74 -14.78 -12.01 -5.86
CA ARG A 74 -15.68 -12.54 -6.89
C ARG A 74 -15.53 -14.03 -7.17
N ARG A 75 -14.57 -14.71 -6.51
CA ARG A 75 -14.23 -16.14 -6.72
C ARG A 75 -13.95 -16.49 -8.18
N LEU A 76 -13.35 -15.55 -8.90
CA LEU A 76 -13.00 -15.71 -10.31
C LEU A 76 -11.59 -16.31 -10.45
N SER A 77 -11.34 -16.97 -11.56
CA SER A 77 -10.01 -17.42 -11.98
C SER A 77 -9.23 -16.27 -12.60
N SER A 78 -7.92 -16.46 -12.81
CA SER A 78 -7.08 -15.46 -13.47
C SER A 78 -7.53 -15.15 -14.90
N ALA A 79 -8.10 -16.13 -15.62
CA ALA A 79 -8.55 -15.96 -16.99
C ALA A 79 -9.88 -15.19 -17.11
N GLU A 80 -10.68 -15.13 -16.04
CA GLU A 80 -11.98 -14.46 -16.03
C GLU A 80 -11.88 -12.97 -15.66
N LEU A 81 -10.71 -12.50 -15.22
CA LEU A 81 -10.49 -11.13 -14.73
C LEU A 81 -9.23 -10.46 -15.32
N THR A 82 -8.74 -10.98 -16.45
CA THR A 82 -7.72 -10.36 -17.32
C THR A 82 -8.36 -9.86 -18.59
#